data_AF-A0AAD5F2J2-F1
#
_entry.id   AF-A0AAD5F2J2-F1
#
_cell.length_a   1.000
_cell.length_b   1.000
_cell.length_c   1.000
_cell.angle_alpha   90.00
_cell.angle_beta   90.00
_cell.angle_gamma   90.00
#
_symmetry.space_group_name_H-M   'P 1'
#
loop_
_entity.id
_entity.type
_entity.pdbx_description
1 polymer ?
#
loop_
_entity_poly.entity_id
_entity_poly.type
_entity_poly.pdbx_seq_one_letter_code
_entity_poly.pdbx_strand_id
1 'polypeptide(L)'
;MASTSGQGFSPERNYRCWLDETFSSHETADDELSYTPDVDNNLIETSSQDFSLTLEPVIGMEFESAEDARDFYEMYGRHMGFTIRNNRTRRSLKDNAIIGREFVCSKEGFRAEKYATSQIRVLPSRPATRKGCNAMLRITAKDGGKWVIYGFVKEHNHELNPNKIPPRRSHRIAFCEDEKDLKIRELSTELHREKKKSAAYQEKLQIVLKYIEEHTQRLSLKVELATNNMRELESEEQDSSYSD
;
A
#
# COMPACT_ATOMS: atom_id res chain seq x y z
N MET A 1 33.39 36.31 1.07
CA MET A 1 33.76 35.35 0.01
C MET A 1 34.05 34.01 0.71
N ALA A 2 33.31 32.90 0.67
CA ALA A 2 32.05 32.41 0.11
C ALA A 2 31.63 31.26 1.08
N SER A 3 30.42 31.20 1.65
CA SER A 3 29.13 30.66 1.14
C SER A 3 29.07 29.15 0.80
N THR A 4 27.91 28.58 1.17
CA THR A 4 27.31 27.24 0.90
C THR A 4 27.62 26.12 1.91
N SER A 5 26.70 25.26 2.36
CA SER A 5 25.24 25.24 2.54
C SER A 5 24.92 23.84 3.06
N GLY A 6 24.42 23.71 4.29
CA GLY A 6 23.98 22.42 4.84
C GLY A 6 22.59 22.06 4.33
N GLN A 7 22.48 20.98 3.57
CA GLN A 7 21.19 20.36 3.26
C GLN A 7 20.83 19.37 4.36
N GLY A 8 19.80 19.72 5.13
CA GLY A 8 19.12 18.82 6.03
C GLY A 8 18.40 17.71 5.25
N PHE A 9 18.61 16.47 5.66
CA PHE A 9 17.81 15.34 5.20
C PHE A 9 16.44 15.38 5.90
N SER A 10 15.39 15.73 5.15
CA SER A 10 14.00 15.60 5.59
C SER A 10 13.42 14.27 5.09
N PRO A 11 13.06 13.31 5.96
CA PRO A 11 12.39 12.07 5.57
C PRO A 11 10.86 12.23 5.59
N GLU A 12 10.31 13.01 4.65
CA GLU A 12 8.86 13.24 4.56
C GLU A 12 8.27 13.00 3.16
N ARG A 13 8.80 12.05 2.40
CA ARG A 13 8.45 11.92 0.98
C ARG A 13 8.07 10.51 0.53
N ASN A 14 7.37 9.74 1.37
CA ASN A 14 6.93 8.40 0.94
C ASN A 14 5.56 7.92 1.46
N TYR A 15 4.62 8.82 1.72
CA TYR A 15 3.25 8.46 2.16
C TYR A 15 2.14 9.07 1.30
N ARG A 16 2.45 9.56 0.10
CA ARG A 16 1.48 10.29 -0.74
C ARG A 16 0.87 9.53 -1.92
N CYS A 17 1.02 8.21 -2.00
CA CYS A 17 0.50 7.42 -3.13
C CYS A 17 -0.54 6.36 -2.72
N TRP A 18 -1.36 6.64 -1.70
CA TRP A 18 -2.38 5.69 -1.22
C TRP A 18 -3.81 6.25 -1.15
N LEU A 19 -4.04 7.50 -1.59
CA LEU A 19 -5.35 8.17 -1.42
C LEU A 19 -6.17 8.38 -2.70
N ASP A 20 -5.68 7.98 -3.88
CA ASP A 20 -6.38 8.32 -5.14
C ASP A 20 -7.23 7.18 -5.76
N GLU A 21 -7.25 5.96 -5.20
CA GLU A 21 -7.91 4.82 -5.87
C GLU A 21 -9.18 4.27 -5.21
N THR A 22 -9.73 4.90 -4.17
CA THR A 22 -10.98 4.42 -3.52
C THR A 22 -12.22 5.25 -3.82
N PHE A 23 -12.13 6.27 -4.69
CA PHE A 23 -13.29 7.04 -5.12
C PHE A 23 -13.70 6.64 -6.55
N SER A 24 -14.36 5.49 -6.67
CA SER A 24 -15.28 5.27 -7.79
C SER A 24 -16.62 4.82 -7.24
N SER A 25 -17.58 5.69 -7.47
CA SER A 25 -18.95 5.69 -6.99
C SER A 25 -19.73 4.43 -7.41
N HIS A 26 -20.45 3.84 -6.47
CA HIS A 26 -21.78 3.30 -6.77
C HIS A 26 -22.66 3.38 -5.52
N GLU A 27 -23.61 4.32 -5.54
CA GLU A 27 -24.77 4.38 -4.66
C GLU A 27 -25.78 3.34 -5.10
N THR A 28 -26.36 2.57 -4.18
CA THR A 28 -27.81 2.26 -4.13
C THR A 28 -28.17 1.55 -2.83
N ALA A 29 -29.09 2.20 -2.09
CA ALA A 29 -30.16 1.71 -1.22
C ALA A 29 -30.09 0.30 -0.60
N ASP A 30 -30.08 0.30 0.74
CA ASP A 30 -31.04 -0.35 1.64
C ASP A 30 -31.65 -1.69 1.18
N ASP A 31 -31.24 -2.81 1.79
CA ASP A 31 -32.21 -3.86 2.11
C ASP A 31 -31.76 -4.79 3.26
N GLU A 32 -32.78 -5.34 3.90
CA GLU A 32 -32.91 -5.85 5.26
C GLU A 32 -32.28 -7.25 5.49
N LEU A 33 -31.66 -7.45 6.65
CA LEU A 33 -31.22 -8.77 7.14
C LEU A 33 -32.42 -9.60 7.59
N SER A 34 -32.57 -10.82 7.10
CA SER A 34 -33.33 -11.87 7.81
C SER A 34 -32.61 -13.23 7.77
N TYR A 35 -32.42 -13.78 8.96
CA TYR A 35 -31.89 -15.12 9.24
C TYR A 35 -33.07 -16.07 9.47
N THR A 36 -33.11 -17.23 8.81
CA THR A 36 -33.75 -18.45 9.36
C THR A 36 -33.02 -19.71 8.87
N PRO A 37 -32.86 -20.76 9.72
CA PRO A 37 -32.17 -22.01 9.37
C PRO A 37 -33.12 -23.20 9.08
N ASP A 38 -32.55 -24.16 8.34
CA ASP A 38 -32.84 -25.61 8.22
C ASP A 38 -33.97 -26.12 7.29
N VAL A 39 -33.62 -26.92 6.27
CA VAL A 39 -33.75 -28.41 6.19
C VAL A 39 -33.52 -28.94 4.75
N ASP A 40 -32.46 -29.75 4.62
CA ASP A 40 -32.17 -30.95 3.82
C ASP A 40 -32.38 -31.13 2.28
N ASN A 41 -31.27 -31.62 1.70
CA ASN A 41 -31.06 -32.66 0.67
C ASN A 41 -31.57 -32.45 -0.77
N ASN A 42 -30.64 -32.24 -1.72
CA ASN A 42 -29.98 -33.35 -2.41
C ASN A 42 -28.96 -32.92 -3.48
N LEU A 43 -27.78 -33.54 -3.40
CA LEU A 43 -27.12 -34.27 -4.48
C LEU A 43 -26.94 -33.57 -5.84
N ILE A 44 -25.81 -32.87 -6.00
CA ILE A 44 -25.02 -32.97 -7.25
C ILE A 44 -23.55 -33.15 -6.88
N GLU A 45 -23.17 -34.42 -6.83
CA GLU A 45 -21.81 -34.94 -6.87
C GLU A 45 -21.12 -34.43 -8.14
N THR A 46 -20.34 -33.36 -8.01
CA THR A 46 -19.38 -32.95 -9.06
C THR A 46 -18.00 -33.00 -8.46
N SER A 47 -17.44 -34.21 -8.39
CA SER A 47 -16.01 -34.52 -8.46
C SER A 47 -15.10 -33.38 -7.99
N SER A 48 -15.13 -33.09 -6.70
CA SER A 48 -14.04 -32.37 -6.03
C SER A 48 -12.88 -33.34 -5.96
N GLN A 49 -12.08 -33.42 -7.03
CA GLN A 49 -10.80 -34.09 -6.95
C GLN A 49 -9.96 -33.30 -5.94
N ASP A 50 -9.69 -33.94 -4.82
CA ASP A 50 -8.63 -33.62 -3.86
C ASP A 50 -7.28 -33.50 -4.58
N PHE A 51 -7.03 -32.39 -5.27
CA PHE A 51 -5.75 -32.06 -5.90
C PHE A 51 -4.86 -31.19 -5.03
N SER A 52 -5.26 -30.96 -3.78
CA SER A 52 -4.50 -30.21 -2.82
C SER A 52 -4.13 -31.14 -1.69
N LEU A 53 -2.95 -31.75 -1.77
CA LEU A 53 -1.99 -31.97 -0.68
C LEU A 53 -0.78 -32.75 -1.24
N THR A 54 0.42 -32.19 -1.10
CA THR A 54 1.71 -32.94 -1.10
C THR A 54 2.27 -33.55 -2.39
N LEU A 55 2.42 -32.77 -3.46
CA LEU A 55 3.37 -33.17 -4.52
C LEU A 55 4.80 -32.79 -4.10
N GLU A 56 5.64 -33.80 -3.89
CA GLU A 56 7.07 -33.62 -3.71
C GLU A 56 7.69 -33.05 -5.01
N PRO A 57 8.60 -32.07 -4.95
CA PRO A 57 9.26 -31.54 -6.14
C PRO A 57 10.04 -32.65 -6.87
N VAL A 58 9.64 -32.96 -8.10
CA VAL A 58 10.32 -33.94 -8.95
C VAL A 58 11.16 -33.23 -10.01
N ILE A 59 12.33 -33.77 -10.31
CA ILE A 59 13.17 -33.30 -11.42
C ILE A 59 12.42 -33.52 -12.73
N GLY A 60 12.35 -32.49 -13.56
CA GLY A 60 11.62 -32.50 -14.83
C GLY A 60 10.23 -31.86 -14.79
N MET A 61 9.71 -31.50 -13.61
CA MET A 61 8.46 -30.73 -13.53
C MET A 61 8.60 -29.37 -14.23
N GLU A 62 7.63 -29.04 -15.08
CA GLU A 62 7.57 -27.79 -15.84
C GLU A 62 6.61 -26.79 -15.18
N PHE A 63 6.95 -25.50 -15.27
CA PHE A 63 6.18 -24.36 -14.77
C PHE A 63 6.10 -23.29 -15.85
N GLU A 64 5.02 -22.50 -15.83
CA GLU A 64 4.81 -21.40 -16.78
C GLU A 64 5.73 -20.22 -16.45
N SER A 65 5.89 -19.90 -15.16
CA SER A 65 6.81 -18.86 -14.69
C SER A 65 7.77 -19.33 -13.60
N ALA A 66 8.82 -18.53 -13.39
CA ALA A 66 9.75 -18.76 -12.27
C ALA A 66 9.11 -18.46 -10.91
N GLU A 67 8.09 -17.62 -10.90
CA GLU A 67 7.27 -17.26 -9.75
C GLU A 67 6.35 -18.43 -9.37
N ASP A 68 5.73 -19.11 -10.33
CA ASP A 68 4.90 -20.30 -10.05
C ASP A 68 5.73 -21.43 -9.43
N ALA A 69 6.92 -21.68 -9.98
CA ALA A 69 7.86 -22.64 -9.41
C ALA A 69 8.27 -22.27 -7.97
N ARG A 70 8.38 -20.97 -7.68
CA ARG A 70 8.66 -20.48 -6.33
C ARG A 70 7.47 -20.73 -5.41
N ASP A 71 6.25 -20.41 -5.83
CA ASP A 71 5.05 -20.59 -5.02
C ASP A 71 4.78 -22.06 -4.74
N PHE A 72 5.00 -22.93 -5.72
CA PHE A 72 4.99 -24.38 -5.54
C PHE A 72 5.98 -24.83 -4.46
N TYR A 73 7.25 -24.41 -4.54
CA TYR A 73 8.25 -24.77 -3.55
C TYR A 73 8.01 -24.13 -2.18
N GLU A 74 7.40 -22.94 -2.15
CA GLU A 74 7.00 -22.29 -0.91
C GLU A 74 5.87 -23.06 -0.23
N MET A 75 4.87 -23.54 -0.98
CA MET A 75 3.80 -24.39 -0.48
C MET A 75 4.35 -25.72 0.04
N TYR A 76 5.21 -26.39 -0.72
CA TYR A 76 5.91 -27.60 -0.28
C TYR A 76 6.70 -27.35 1.01
N GLY A 77 7.47 -26.26 1.07
CA GLY A 77 8.21 -25.89 2.27
C GLY A 77 7.32 -25.64 3.46
N ARG A 78 6.18 -24.95 3.27
CA ARG A 78 5.21 -24.70 4.34
C ARG A 78 4.61 -25.97 4.90
N HIS A 79 4.25 -26.91 4.03
CA HIS A 79 3.76 -28.21 4.45
C HIS A 79 4.84 -29.01 5.21
N MET A 80 6.07 -29.01 4.69
CA MET A 80 7.17 -29.75 5.29
C MET A 80 7.70 -29.15 6.58
N GLY A 81 7.52 -27.84 6.84
CA GLY A 81 8.01 -27.22 8.09
C GLY A 81 9.12 -26.18 7.94
N PHE A 82 9.34 -25.63 6.74
CA PHE A 82 10.36 -24.62 6.48
C PHE A 82 9.88 -23.47 5.58
N THR A 83 10.66 -22.40 5.54
CA THR A 83 10.45 -21.27 4.63
C THR A 83 11.57 -21.19 3.61
N ILE A 84 11.26 -20.66 2.43
CA ILE A 84 12.20 -20.55 1.33
C ILE A 84 12.72 -19.11 1.17
N ARG A 85 13.86 -18.96 0.51
CA ARG A 85 14.48 -17.69 0.14
C ARG A 85 15.04 -17.80 -1.29
N ASN A 86 15.09 -16.70 -2.01
CA ASN A 86 15.81 -16.62 -3.27
C ASN A 86 17.32 -16.60 -3.01
N ASN A 87 18.06 -17.49 -3.67
CA ASN A 87 19.51 -17.52 -3.64
C ASN A 87 20.09 -16.87 -4.89
N ARG A 88 20.84 -17.63 -5.70
CA ARG A 88 21.48 -17.14 -6.91
C ARG A 88 20.52 -17.16 -8.08
N THR A 89 20.68 -16.17 -8.94
CA THR A 89 19.99 -16.07 -10.24
C THR A 89 21.07 -16.14 -11.31
N ARG A 90 20.95 -17.11 -12.21
CA ARG A 90 21.85 -17.27 -13.36
C ARG A 90 21.29 -16.49 -14.53
N ARG A 91 22.15 -15.72 -15.20
CA ARG A 91 21.81 -14.96 -16.41
C ARG A 91 22.61 -15.46 -17.61
N SER A 92 22.01 -15.40 -18.79
CA SER A 92 22.69 -15.67 -20.06
C SER A 92 23.78 -14.63 -20.28
N LEU A 93 24.94 -15.05 -20.77
CA LEU A 93 26.02 -14.14 -21.14
C LEU A 93 25.74 -13.40 -22.45
N LYS A 94 24.83 -13.92 -23.29
CA LYS A 94 24.50 -13.34 -24.60
C LYS A 94 23.47 -12.23 -24.46
N ASP A 95 22.35 -12.53 -23.79
CA ASP A 95 21.16 -11.66 -23.79
C ASP A 95 20.85 -11.08 -22.39
N ASN A 96 21.66 -11.38 -21.37
CA ASN A 96 21.40 -11.06 -19.95
C ASN A 96 20.05 -11.56 -19.39
N ALA A 97 19.33 -12.37 -20.16
CA ALA A 97 18.09 -13.04 -19.78
C ALA A 97 18.32 -13.98 -18.61
N ILE A 98 17.32 -14.12 -17.73
CA ILE A 98 17.43 -15.04 -16.59
C ILE A 98 17.25 -16.46 -17.11
N ILE A 99 18.30 -17.28 -17.02
CA ILE A 99 18.32 -18.67 -17.48
C ILE A 99 18.13 -19.67 -16.34
N GLY A 100 18.29 -19.24 -15.08
CA GLY A 100 18.15 -20.13 -13.94
C GLY A 100 17.94 -19.40 -12.64
N ARG A 101 17.25 -20.05 -11.71
CA ARG A 101 17.07 -19.56 -10.33
C ARG A 101 17.25 -20.71 -9.34
N GLU A 102 17.76 -20.36 -8.17
CA GLU A 102 17.91 -21.26 -7.05
C GLU A 102 17.08 -20.78 -5.86
N PHE A 103 16.24 -21.65 -5.32
CA PHE A 103 15.48 -21.44 -4.11
C PHE A 103 16.05 -22.31 -3.00
N VAL A 104 16.19 -21.75 -1.82
CA VAL A 104 16.93 -22.38 -0.71
C VAL A 104 16.14 -22.26 0.58
N CYS A 105 16.40 -23.12 1.54
CA CYS A 105 15.85 -22.97 2.88
C CYS A 105 16.28 -21.64 3.52
N SER A 106 15.43 -21.02 4.34
CA SER A 106 15.76 -19.79 5.07
C SER A 106 16.94 -19.94 6.04
N LYS A 107 17.21 -21.17 6.51
CA LYS A 107 18.35 -21.52 7.37
C LYS A 107 19.61 -21.94 6.58
N GLU A 108 19.62 -21.77 5.26
CA GLU A 108 20.74 -22.14 4.38
C GLU A 108 21.99 -21.27 4.59
N GLY A 109 23.15 -21.92 4.50
CA GLY A 109 24.48 -21.31 4.60
C GLY A 109 24.85 -20.83 6.01
N PHE A 110 25.93 -20.06 6.10
CA PHE A 110 26.37 -19.40 7.33
C PHE A 110 26.42 -17.89 7.11
N ARG A 111 26.19 -17.11 8.17
CA ARG A 111 26.33 -15.65 8.10
C ARG A 111 27.82 -15.32 8.19
N ALA A 112 28.34 -14.53 7.25
CA ALA A 112 29.73 -14.11 7.29
C ALA A 112 30.01 -13.30 8.57
N GLU A 113 31.14 -13.59 9.21
CA GLU A 113 31.55 -13.10 10.53
C GLU A 113 31.64 -11.57 10.60
N LYS A 114 31.97 -10.91 9.49
CA LYS A 114 31.95 -9.44 9.34
C LYS A 114 30.61 -8.78 9.71
N TYR A 115 29.51 -9.53 9.70
CA TYR A 115 28.18 -9.04 10.07
C TYR A 115 27.77 -9.37 11.52
N ALA A 116 28.60 -10.11 12.25
CA ALA A 116 28.44 -10.38 13.69
C ALA A 116 29.22 -9.36 14.53
N THR A 117 30.41 -8.95 14.08
CA THR A 117 31.37 -8.17 14.88
C THR A 117 31.44 -6.68 14.52
N SER A 118 30.50 -6.17 13.71
CA SER A 118 30.49 -4.75 13.33
C SER A 118 30.09 -3.89 14.54
N GLN A 119 31.09 -3.28 15.19
CA GLN A 119 30.95 -2.42 16.38
C GLN A 119 30.29 -1.06 16.09
N ILE A 120 30.03 -0.74 14.81
CA ILE A 120 29.40 0.51 14.36
C ILE A 120 27.96 0.23 13.94
N ARG A 121 27.07 -0.11 14.88
CA ARG A 121 25.63 -0.23 14.61
C ARG A 121 24.81 0.39 15.73
N VAL A 122 23.86 1.25 15.36
CA VAL A 122 22.88 1.90 16.26
C VAL A 122 21.87 0.90 16.83
N LEU A 123 21.65 -0.23 16.14
CA LEU A 123 20.70 -1.27 16.55
C LEU A 123 21.41 -2.63 16.62
N PRO A 124 21.09 -3.49 17.61
CA PRO A 124 21.67 -4.83 17.73
C PRO A 124 21.51 -5.64 16.44
N SER A 125 22.52 -6.47 16.15
CA SER A 125 22.48 -7.35 14.98
C SER A 125 21.36 -8.37 15.12
N ARG A 126 20.60 -8.59 14.04
CA ARG A 126 19.55 -9.63 14.03
C ARG A 126 20.18 -10.99 14.35
N PRO A 127 19.49 -11.84 15.15
CA PRO A 127 20.02 -13.14 15.52
C PRO A 127 20.37 -13.99 14.29
N ALA A 128 21.43 -14.77 14.39
CA ALA A 128 21.88 -15.65 13.32
C ALA A 128 20.88 -16.80 13.14
N THR A 129 20.05 -16.73 12.09
CA THR A 129 19.05 -17.75 11.79
C THR A 129 19.56 -18.86 10.86
N ARG A 130 20.76 -18.70 10.28
CA ARG A 130 21.35 -19.64 9.31
C ARG A 130 22.14 -20.72 10.03
N LYS A 131 21.78 -21.99 9.80
CA LYS A 131 22.39 -23.17 10.42
C LYS A 131 23.19 -24.02 9.44
N GLY A 132 23.44 -23.54 8.22
CA GLY A 132 24.12 -24.32 7.18
C GLY A 132 23.23 -25.34 6.47
N CYS A 133 21.91 -25.09 6.38
CA CYS A 133 21.01 -26.01 5.70
C CYS A 133 21.35 -26.13 4.20
N ASN A 134 21.27 -27.34 3.63
CA ASN A 134 21.60 -27.60 2.22
C ASN A 134 20.36 -27.79 1.32
N ALA A 135 19.15 -27.79 1.89
CA ALA A 135 17.93 -27.98 1.14
C ALA A 135 17.74 -26.86 0.09
N MET A 136 17.60 -27.28 -1.16
CA MET A 136 17.53 -26.38 -2.30
C MET A 136 16.73 -26.95 -3.47
N LEU A 137 16.12 -26.05 -4.23
CA LEU A 137 15.46 -26.33 -5.50
C LEU A 137 16.09 -25.46 -6.59
N ARG A 138 16.43 -26.06 -7.73
CA ARG A 138 17.04 -25.37 -8.86
C ARG A 138 16.17 -25.50 -10.09
N ILE A 139 15.88 -24.35 -10.71
CA ILE A 139 15.09 -24.26 -11.93
C ILE A 139 15.89 -23.62 -13.06
N THR A 140 15.65 -24.07 -14.28
CA THR A 140 16.26 -23.53 -15.50
C THR A 140 15.15 -23.15 -16.48
N ALA A 141 15.36 -22.07 -17.23
CA ALA A 141 14.52 -21.74 -18.37
C ALA A 141 14.78 -22.73 -19.50
N LYS A 142 13.72 -23.20 -20.14
CA LYS A 142 13.73 -24.07 -21.33
C LYS A 142 13.27 -23.25 -22.53
N ASP A 143 13.63 -23.70 -23.72
CA ASP A 143 13.18 -23.11 -24.98
C ASP A 143 11.64 -23.14 -25.02
N GLY A 144 11.01 -21.97 -25.20
CA GLY A 144 9.55 -21.80 -25.13
C GLY A 144 9.03 -21.11 -23.86
N GLY A 145 9.90 -20.49 -23.06
CA GLY A 145 9.49 -19.63 -21.93
C GLY A 145 9.09 -20.39 -20.65
N LYS A 146 9.10 -21.72 -20.70
CA LYS A 146 8.81 -22.59 -19.56
C LYS A 146 10.02 -22.74 -18.63
N TRP A 147 9.74 -23.07 -17.38
CA TRP A 147 10.73 -23.31 -16.34
C TRP A 147 10.70 -24.75 -15.89
N VAL A 148 11.87 -25.39 -15.78
CA VAL A 148 11.96 -26.81 -15.41
C VAL A 148 12.82 -26.99 -14.17
N ILE A 149 12.38 -27.83 -13.23
CA ILE A 149 13.22 -28.27 -12.11
C ILE A 149 14.32 -29.19 -12.65
N TYR A 150 15.57 -28.82 -12.48
CA TYR A 150 16.72 -29.66 -12.87
C TYR A 150 17.51 -30.19 -11.68
N GLY A 151 17.24 -29.70 -10.47
CA GLY A 151 17.90 -30.17 -9.26
C GLY A 151 17.06 -29.93 -8.02
N PHE A 152 16.98 -30.93 -7.17
CA PHE A 152 16.26 -30.87 -5.91
C PHE A 152 17.07 -31.58 -4.81
N VAL A 153 17.26 -30.90 -3.69
CA VAL A 153 17.92 -31.42 -2.48
C VAL A 153 16.92 -31.31 -1.34
N LYS A 154 16.45 -32.46 -0.87
CA LYS A 154 15.44 -32.59 0.19
C LYS A 154 16.02 -32.47 1.60
N GLU A 155 17.31 -32.77 1.77
CA GLU A 155 17.90 -32.95 3.09
C GLU A 155 18.02 -31.63 3.88
N HIS A 156 17.49 -31.63 5.10
CA HIS A 156 17.61 -30.53 6.05
C HIS A 156 18.47 -30.93 7.24
N ASN A 157 19.34 -30.02 7.68
CA ASN A 157 20.17 -30.20 8.87
C ASN A 157 19.52 -29.65 10.16
N HIS A 158 18.21 -29.39 10.13
CA HIS A 158 17.47 -28.87 11.26
C HIS A 158 16.06 -29.44 11.26
N GLU A 159 15.47 -29.49 12.45
CA GLU A 159 14.08 -29.89 12.63
C GLU A 159 13.14 -29.01 11.80
N LEU A 160 12.17 -29.66 11.15
CA LEU A 160 11.12 -29.05 10.36
C LEU A 160 9.83 -29.08 11.18
N ASN A 161 9.22 -27.92 11.38
CA ASN A 161 8.05 -27.77 12.24
C ASN A 161 7.00 -26.90 11.54
N PRO A 162 5.94 -27.48 10.94
CA PRO A 162 4.92 -26.71 10.20
C PRO A 162 4.19 -25.70 11.09
N ASN A 163 3.97 -26.03 12.36
CA ASN A 163 3.31 -25.15 13.34
C ASN A 163 4.13 -23.91 13.72
N LYS A 164 5.44 -23.90 13.44
CA LYS A 164 6.36 -22.80 13.79
C LYS A 164 6.73 -21.93 12.58
N ILE A 165 6.02 -22.09 11.45
CA ILE A 165 6.25 -21.30 10.25
C ILE A 165 5.56 -19.94 10.40
N PRO A 166 6.31 -18.83 10.33
CA PRO A 166 5.69 -17.52 10.35
C PRO A 166 4.74 -17.33 9.15
N PRO A 167 3.64 -16.58 9.32
CA PRO A 167 2.73 -16.31 8.20
C PRO A 167 3.47 -15.59 7.07
N ARG A 168 3.00 -15.82 5.83
CA ARG A 168 3.48 -15.11 4.64
C ARG A 168 3.48 -13.62 4.90
N ARG A 169 4.48 -12.90 4.38
CA ARG A 169 4.63 -11.45 4.62
C ARG A 169 3.39 -10.65 4.21
N SER A 170 2.68 -11.07 3.18
CA SER A 170 1.38 -10.51 2.78
C SER A 170 0.32 -10.65 3.88
N HIS A 171 0.28 -11.80 4.57
CA HIS A 171 -0.64 -12.04 5.69
C HIS A 171 -0.21 -11.38 7.00
N ARG A 172 1.05 -10.98 7.16
CA ARG A 172 1.48 -10.26 8.38
C ARG A 172 0.88 -8.87 8.51
N ILE A 173 0.52 -8.24 7.38
CA ILE A 173 -0.06 -6.90 7.36
C ILE A 173 -1.59 -6.97 7.56
N ALA A 174 -2.22 -8.08 7.15
CA ALA A 174 -3.67 -8.20 7.11
C ALA A 174 -4.34 -8.73 8.39
N PHE A 175 -3.60 -9.39 9.30
CA PHE A 175 -4.21 -10.18 10.39
C PHE A 175 -3.79 -9.76 11.81
N CYS A 176 -3.08 -8.65 11.96
CA CYS A 176 -2.85 -8.04 13.27
C CYS A 176 -3.40 -6.62 13.21
N GLU A 177 -4.71 -6.46 13.33
CA GLU A 177 -5.27 -5.16 13.66
C GLU A 177 -4.83 -4.86 15.09
N ASP A 178 -3.76 -4.10 15.25
CA ASP A 178 -3.36 -3.62 16.56
C ASP A 178 -4.48 -2.70 17.08
N GLU A 179 -4.69 -2.59 18.40
CA GLU A 179 -5.68 -1.65 18.99
C GLU A 179 -5.52 -0.21 18.45
N LYS A 180 -4.28 0.12 18.06
CA LYS A 180 -3.93 1.39 17.43
C LYS A 180 -4.56 1.56 16.05
N ASP A 181 -4.62 0.51 15.23
CA ASP A 181 -5.21 0.55 13.89
C ASP A 181 -6.73 0.71 13.96
N LEU A 182 -7.38 0.05 14.93
CA LEU A 182 -8.79 0.29 15.25
C LEU A 182 -9.01 1.75 15.66
N LYS A 183 -8.15 2.29 16.53
CA LYS A 183 -8.28 3.68 16.97
C LYS A 183 -8.02 4.67 15.84
N ILE A 184 -7.08 4.38 14.94
CA ILE A 184 -6.82 5.17 13.74
C ILE A 184 -8.07 5.21 12.85
N ARG A 185 -8.72 4.07 12.62
CA ARG A 185 -9.96 3.99 11.83
C ARG A 185 -11.07 4.83 12.46
N GLU A 186 -11.32 4.63 13.74
CA GLU A 186 -12.34 5.37 14.51
C GLU A 186 -12.09 6.89 14.44
N LEU A 187 -10.88 7.34 14.80
CA LEU A 187 -10.52 8.76 14.78
C LEU A 187 -10.58 9.35 13.37
N SER A 188 -10.25 8.57 12.34
CA SER A 188 -10.35 9.00 10.95
C SER A 188 -11.80 9.27 10.54
N THR A 189 -12.73 8.39 10.94
CA THR A 189 -14.16 8.60 10.68
C THR A 189 -14.72 9.81 11.43
N GLU A 190 -14.32 10.00 12.69
CA GLU A 190 -14.74 11.16 13.48
C GLU A 190 -14.18 12.46 12.89
N LEU A 191 -12.90 12.48 12.51
CA LEU A 191 -12.28 13.61 11.83
C LEU A 191 -12.99 13.95 10.51
N HIS A 192 -13.39 12.94 9.73
CA HIS A 192 -14.12 13.16 8.49
C HIS A 192 -15.48 13.82 8.75
N ARG A 193 -16.20 13.36 9.78
CA ARG A 193 -17.49 13.93 10.20
C ARG A 193 -17.35 15.39 10.63
N GLU A 194 -16.33 15.71 11.43
CA GLU A 194 -16.08 17.09 11.87
C GLU A 194 -15.63 18.00 10.71
N LYS A 195 -14.82 17.49 9.78
CA LYS A 195 -14.47 18.24 8.56
C LYS A 195 -15.71 18.57 7.72
N LYS A 196 -16.65 17.63 7.57
CA LYS A 196 -17.90 17.85 6.84
C LYS A 196 -18.76 18.93 7.52
N LYS A 197 -18.86 18.91 8.84
CA LYS A 197 -19.56 19.97 9.60
C LYS A 197 -18.87 21.32 9.46
N SER A 198 -17.56 21.37 9.60
CA SER A 198 -16.77 22.60 9.46
C SER A 198 -16.96 23.23 8.08
N ALA A 199 -16.93 22.43 7.01
CA ALA A 199 -17.20 22.89 5.65
C ALA A 199 -18.61 23.52 5.55
N ALA A 200 -19.64 22.89 6.11
CA ALA A 200 -21.00 23.45 6.10
C ALA A 200 -21.11 24.79 6.86
N TYR A 201 -20.38 24.97 7.97
CA TYR A 201 -20.33 26.26 8.67
C TYR A 201 -19.56 27.32 7.87
N GLN A 202 -18.46 26.93 7.22
CA GLN A 202 -17.69 27.82 6.35
C GLN A 202 -18.54 28.31 5.17
N GLU A 203 -19.31 27.44 4.51
CA GLU A 203 -20.23 27.82 3.43
C GLU A 203 -21.27 28.83 3.90
N LYS A 204 -21.88 28.61 5.07
CA LYS A 204 -22.85 29.55 5.66
C LYS A 204 -22.21 30.91 5.93
N LEU A 205 -21.00 30.93 6.49
CA LEU A 205 -20.26 32.18 6.72
C LEU A 205 -19.94 32.89 5.41
N GLN A 206 -19.55 32.15 4.37
CA GLN A 206 -19.23 32.70 3.06
C GLN A 206 -20.46 33.37 2.42
N ILE A 207 -21.65 32.78 2.57
CA ILE A 207 -22.92 33.38 2.12
C ILE A 207 -23.18 34.70 2.85
N VAL A 208 -23.03 34.73 4.18
CA VAL A 208 -23.26 35.94 4.98
C VAL A 208 -22.27 37.06 4.62
N LEU A 209 -20.98 36.71 4.48
CA LEU A 209 -19.95 37.67 4.08
C LEU A 209 -20.23 38.27 2.70
N LYS A 210 -20.64 37.44 1.74
CA LYS A 210 -21.04 37.91 0.40
C LYS A 210 -22.22 38.88 0.46
N TYR A 211 -23.24 38.58 1.27
CA TYR A 211 -24.39 39.47 1.44
C TYR A 211 -23.97 40.85 2.01
N ILE A 212 -23.10 40.85 3.02
CA ILE A 212 -22.60 42.10 3.62
C ILE A 212 -21.79 42.91 2.61
N GLU A 213 -20.95 42.24 1.80
CA GLU A 213 -20.16 42.89 0.76
C GLU A 213 -21.04 43.53 -0.31
N GLU A 214 -22.02 42.81 -0.84
CA GLU A 214 -22.99 43.34 -1.82
C GLU A 214 -23.77 44.53 -1.25
N HIS A 215 -24.20 44.44 0.01
CA HIS A 215 -24.91 45.53 0.68
C HIS A 215 -24.01 46.77 0.84
N THR A 216 -22.75 46.57 1.22
CA THR A 216 -21.76 47.64 1.38
C THR A 216 -21.50 48.34 0.04
N GLN A 217 -21.34 47.57 -1.04
CA GLN A 217 -21.18 48.11 -2.40
C GLN A 217 -22.40 48.93 -2.83
N ARG A 218 -23.63 48.41 -2.61
CA ARG A 218 -24.86 49.16 -2.93
C ARG A 218 -24.99 50.47 -2.16
N LEU A 219 -24.63 50.47 -0.87
CA LEU A 219 -24.64 51.68 -0.05
C LEU A 219 -23.59 52.68 -0.56
N SER A 220 -22.38 52.21 -0.88
CA SER A 220 -21.31 53.05 -1.44
C SER A 220 -21.76 53.76 -2.71
N LEU A 221 -22.38 53.04 -3.65
CA LEU A 221 -22.91 53.62 -4.90
C LEU A 221 -23.98 54.69 -4.63
N LYS A 222 -24.87 54.47 -3.66
CA LYS A 222 -25.89 55.47 -3.30
C LYS A 222 -25.28 56.72 -2.66
N VAL A 223 -24.27 56.55 -1.81
CA VAL A 223 -23.54 57.67 -1.20
C VAL A 223 -22.82 58.46 -2.29
N GLU A 224 -22.13 57.78 -3.20
CA GLU A 224 -21.43 58.41 -4.33
C GLU A 224 -22.39 59.20 -5.23
N LEU A 225 -23.54 58.62 -5.56
CA LEU A 225 -24.58 59.29 -6.35
C LEU A 225 -25.12 60.54 -5.64
N ALA A 226 -25.39 60.46 -4.33
CA ALA A 226 -25.82 61.62 -3.56
C ALA A 226 -24.74 62.71 -3.52
N THR A 227 -23.46 62.35 -3.35
CA THR A 227 -22.37 63.31 -3.37
C THR A 227 -22.16 63.96 -4.73
N ASN A 228 -22.37 63.23 -5.83
CA ASN A 228 -22.30 63.78 -7.18
C ASN A 228 -23.45 64.76 -7.44
N ASN A 229 -24.68 64.39 -7.07
CA ASN A 229 -25.83 65.29 -7.18
C ASN A 229 -25.64 66.58 -6.36
N MET A 230 -25.11 66.49 -5.13
CA MET A 230 -24.80 67.68 -4.32
C MET A 230 -23.75 68.57 -5.00
N ARG A 231 -22.70 67.95 -5.57
CA ARG A 231 -21.64 68.68 -6.31
C ARG A 231 -22.19 69.38 -7.56
N GLU A 232 -23.06 68.71 -8.31
CA GLU A 232 -23.70 69.29 -9.51
C GLU A 232 -24.54 70.51 -9.13
N LEU A 233 -25.36 70.42 -8.07
CA LEU A 233 -26.14 71.55 -7.58
C LEU A 233 -25.26 72.72 -7.10
N GLU A 234 -24.17 72.44 -6.39
CA GLU A 234 -23.19 73.48 -6.00
C GLU A 234 -22.55 74.15 -7.23
N SER A 235 -22.33 73.40 -8.31
CA SER A 235 -21.73 73.92 -9.55
C SER A 235 -22.71 74.83 -10.32
N GLU A 236 -23.99 74.44 -10.39
CA GLU A 236 -25.05 75.23 -11.04
C GLU A 236 -25.34 76.54 -10.28
N GLU A 237 -25.31 76.53 -8.95
CA GLU A 237 -25.41 77.75 -8.14
C GLU A 237 -24.22 78.70 -8.41
N GLN A 238 -23.01 78.15 -8.54
CA GLN A 238 -21.80 78.92 -8.82
C GLN A 238 -21.85 79.63 -10.20
N ASP A 239 -22.33 78.93 -11.25
CA ASP A 239 -22.47 79.46 -12.61
C ASP A 239 -23.61 80.50 -12.73
N SER A 240 -24.68 80.36 -11.93
CA SER A 240 -25.77 81.35 -11.86
C SER A 240 -25.34 82.67 -11.22
N SER A 241 -24.36 82.62 -10.30
CA SER A 241 -23.84 83.79 -9.58
C SER A 241 -22.90 84.67 -10.41
N TYR A 242 -22.43 84.18 -11.56
CA TYR A 242 -21.50 84.88 -12.46
C TYR A 242 -22.18 85.48 -13.71
N SER A 243 -23.47 85.25 -13.92
CA SER A 243 -24.21 85.68 -15.12
C SER A 243 -25.11 86.91 -14.92
N ASP A 244 -25.02 87.58 -13.77
CA ASP A 244 -25.77 88.81 -13.41
C ASP A 244 -24.83 90.03 -13.27
#